data_AF-A0A7G9S7D6-F1
#
_entry.id   AF-A0A7G9S7D6-F1
#
_cell.length_a   1.000
_cell.length_b   1.000
_cell.length_c   1.000
_cell.angle_alpha   90.00
_cell.angle_beta   90.00
_cell.angle_gamma   90.00
#
_symmetry.space_group_name_H-M   'P 1'
#
loop_
_entity.id
_entity.type
_entity.pdbx_description
1 polymer ?
#
loop_
_entity_poly.entity_id
_entity_poly.type
_entity_poly.pdbx_seq_one_letter_code
_entity_poly.pdbx_strand_id
1 'polypeptide(L)' 'MVTQMISVGEESGSLDVMLTSLGDYYDSEVESTSEQLTSMIEPLLIVGIGIIIGGMMVALYLPILTMSTAVQGI' A
#
# COMPACT_ATOMS: atom_id res chain seq x y z
N MET A 1 -3.18 17.12 20.72
CA MET A 1 -4.41 16.29 20.80
C MET A 1 -4.56 15.66 22.17
N VAL A 2 -3.71 14.70 22.55
CA VAL A 2 -3.79 13.99 23.85
C VAL A 2 -3.88 14.92 25.07
N THR A 3 -2.96 15.89 25.18
CA THR A 3 -2.92 16.84 26.31
C THR A 3 -4.15 17.76 26.38
N GLN A 4 -4.77 18.07 25.24
CA GLN A 4 -5.99 18.89 25.19
C GLN A 4 -7.22 18.08 25.58
N MET A 5 -7.37 16.83 25.12
CA MET A 5 -8.52 16.00 25.52
C MET A 5 -8.47 15.61 27.00
N ILE A 6 -7.27 15.41 27.55
CA ILE A 6 -7.06 15.19 28.99
C ILE A 6 -7.41 16.45 29.77
N SER A 7 -6.89 17.62 29.38
CA SER A 7 -7.19 18.90 30.03
C SER A 7 -8.68 19.24 30.00
N VAL A 8 -9.36 18.99 28.88
CA VAL A 8 -10.81 19.24 28.73
C VAL A 8 -11.61 18.25 29.57
N GLY A 9 -11.23 16.97 29.58
CA GLY A 9 -11.89 15.94 30.39
C GLY A 9 -11.72 16.14 31.89
N GLU A 10 -10.59 16.69 32.32
CA GLU A 10 -10.35 17.05 33.72
C GLU A 10 -11.17 18.29 34.12
N GLU A 11 -11.25 19.31 33.26
CA GLU A 11 -12.05 20.52 33.49
C GLU A 11 -13.57 20.25 33.47
N SER A 12 -14.02 19.28 32.66
CA SER A 12 -15.42 18.87 32.56
C SER A 12 -15.81 17.70 33.50
N GLY A 13 -14.87 17.19 34.30
CA GLY A 13 -15.08 16.03 35.17
C GLY A 13 -15.42 14.73 34.42
N SER A 14 -15.12 14.65 33.13
CA SER A 14 -15.45 13.55 32.21
C SER A 14 -14.19 12.86 31.66
N LEU A 15 -13.10 12.86 32.43
CA LEU A 15 -11.79 12.32 32.06
C LEU A 15 -11.87 10.86 31.57
N ASP A 16 -12.67 10.02 32.22
CA ASP A 16 -12.89 8.62 31.84
C ASP A 16 -13.43 8.46 30.42
N VAL A 17 -14.42 9.29 30.06
CA VAL A 17 -15.01 9.33 28.71
C VAL A 17 -13.98 9.81 27.71
N MET A 18 -13.21 10.86 28.04
CA MET A 18 -12.18 11.39 27.14
C MET A 18 -11.03 10.41 26.90
N LEU A 19 -10.62 9.65 27.92
CA LEU A 19 -9.59 8.61 27.80
C LEU A 19 -10.07 7.44 26.92
N THR A 20 -11.35 7.05 27.05
CA THR A 20 -11.95 6.03 26.20
C THR A 20 -12.00 6.49 24.74
N SER A 21 -12.48 7.71 24.48
CA SER A 21 -12.49 8.28 23.12
C SER A 21 -11.10 8.45 22.52
N LEU A 22 -10.08 8.71 23.35
CA LEU A 22 -8.69 8.77 22.90
C LEU A 22 -8.17 7.38 22.48
N GLY A 23 -8.54 6.33 23.22
CA GLY A 23 -8.26 4.94 22.85
C GLY A 23 -8.87 4.58 21.49
N ASP A 24 -10.17 4.83 21.34
CA ASP A 24 -10.89 4.57 20.07
C ASP A 24 -10.28 5.34 18.90
N TYR A 25 -9.85 6.59 19.12
CA TYR A 25 -9.17 7.39 18.11
C TYR A 25 -7.85 6.73 17.66
N TYR A 26 -7.00 6.31 18.60
CA TYR A 26 -5.73 5.67 18.25
C TYR A 26 -5.91 4.30 17.60
N ASP A 27 -6.89 3.51 18.03
CA ASP A 27 -7.23 2.25 17.37
C ASP A 27 -7.65 2.50 15.92
N SER A 28 -8.49 3.51 15.68
CA SER A 28 -8.89 3.89 14.32
C SER A 28 -7.72 4.41 13.47
N GLU A 29 -6.77 5.13 14.08
CA GLU A 29 -5.58 5.64 13.40
C GLU A 29 -4.65 4.49 12.99
N VAL A 30 -4.49 3.48 13.86
CA VAL A 30 -3.74 2.26 13.57
C VAL A 30 -4.41 1.44 12.48
N GLU A 31 -5.73 1.24 12.55
CA GLU A 31 -6.48 0.49 11.54
C GLU A 31 -6.40 1.18 10.17
N SER A 32 -6.65 2.48 10.11
CA SER A 32 -6.53 3.25 8.85
C SER A 32 -5.11 3.21 8.28
N THR A 33 -4.09 3.26 9.14
CA THR A 33 -2.69 3.15 8.70
C THR A 33 -2.41 1.75 8.14
N SER A 34 -2.91 0.71 8.80
CA SER A 34 -2.76 -0.69 8.34
C SER A 34 -3.44 -0.93 6.99
N GLU A 35 -4.64 -0.39 6.80
CA GLU A 35 -5.36 -0.44 5.52
C GLU A 35 -4.60 0.30 4.42
N GLN A 36 -4.07 1.49 4.70
CA GLN A 36 -3.26 2.25 3.74
C GLN A 36 -1.99 1.49 3.35
N LEU A 37 -1.29 0.89 4.30
CA LEU A 37 -0.11 0.06 4.03
C LEU A 37 -0.47 -1.12 3.11
N THR A 38 -1.58 -1.80 3.40
CA THR A 38 -2.07 -2.92 2.58
C THR A 38 -2.46 -2.47 1.18
N SER A 39 -3.15 -1.34 1.06
CA SER A 39 -3.57 -0.75 -0.22
C SER A 39 -2.38 -0.36 -1.11
N MET A 40 -1.22 -0.01 -0.52
CA MET A 40 0.00 0.28 -1.28
C MET A 40 0.75 -0.99 -1.74
N ILE A 41 0.58 -2.12 -1.06
CA ILE A 41 1.22 -3.38 -1.44
C ILE A 41 0.63 -3.93 -2.75
N GLU A 42 -0.68 -3.81 -2.94
CA GLU A 42 -1.38 -4.30 -4.14
C GLU A 42 -0.83 -3.73 -5.47
N PRO A 43 -0.71 -2.41 -5.68
CA PRO A 43 -0.15 -1.85 -6.91
C PRO A 43 1.32 -2.22 -7.11
N LEU A 44 2.09 -2.37 -6.02
CA LEU A 44 3.48 -2.83 -6.09
C LEU A 44 3.59 -4.25 -6.66
N LEU A 45 2.70 -5.15 -6.25
CA LEU A 45 2.63 -6.52 -6.78
C LEU A 45 2.24 -6.53 -8.26
N ILE A 46 1.27 -5.71 -8.67
CA ILE A 46 0.86 -5.59 -10.08
C ILE A 46 2.02 -5.11 -10.95
N VAL A 47 2.77 -4.10 -10.52
CA VAL A 47 3.95 -3.60 -11.24
C VAL A 47 5.02 -4.71 -11.34
N GLY A 48 5.29 -5.42 -10.25
CA GLY A 48 6.24 -6.54 -10.23
C GLY A 48 5.87 -7.66 -11.20
N ILE A 49 4.61 -8.09 -11.20
CA ILE A 49 4.09 -9.09 -12.14
C ILE A 49 4.19 -8.59 -13.58
N GLY A 50 3.87 -7.32 -13.83
CA GLY A 50 3.98 -6.69 -15.14
C GLY A 50 5.41 -6.73 -15.69
N ILE A 51 6.42 -6.46 -14.85
CA ILE A 51 7.84 -6.55 -15.23
C ILE A 51 8.22 -7.99 -15.57
N ILE A 52 7.80 -8.97 -14.76
CA ILE A 52 8.11 -10.39 -14.99
C ILE A 52 7.52 -10.85 -16.32
N ILE A 53 6.24 -10.56 -16.56
CA ILE A 53 5.55 -10.93 -17.81
C ILE A 53 6.13 -10.18 -19.01
N GLY A 54 6.40 -8.88 -18.87
CA GLY A 54 7.02 -8.07 -19.92
C GLY A 54 8.42 -8.58 -20.30
N GLY A 55 9.25 -8.89 -19.32
CA GLY A 55 10.57 -9.48 -19.52
C GLY A 55 10.49 -10.84 -20.21
N MET A 56 9.53 -11.68 -19.81
CA MET A 56 9.28 -12.97 -20.45
C MET A 56 8.84 -12.82 -21.91
N MET A 57 7.98 -11.84 -22.23
CA MET A 57 7.62 -11.54 -23.62
C MET A 57 8.85 -11.16 -24.44
N VAL A 58 9.70 -10.25 -23.95
CA VAL A 58 10.93 -9.88 -24.68
C VAL A 58 11.83 -11.10 -24.89
N ALA A 59 12.03 -11.92 -23.86
CA ALA A 59 12.87 -13.11 -23.94
C ALA A 59 12.36 -14.16 -24.96
N LEU A 60 11.04 -14.25 -25.17
CA LEU A 60 10.45 -15.22 -26.10
C LEU A 60 10.25 -14.65 -27.51
N TYR A 61 9.79 -13.40 -27.64
CA TYR A 61 9.48 -12.80 -28.94
C TYR A 61 10.72 -12.28 -29.66
N LEU A 62 11.71 -11.73 -28.96
CA LEU A 62 12.94 -11.24 -29.58
C LEU A 62 13.67 -12.34 -30.39
N PRO A 63 13.94 -13.55 -29.85
CA PRO A 63 14.58 -14.60 -30.63
C PRO A 63 13.73 -15.04 -31.82
N ILE A 64 12.40 -15.08 -31.69
CA ILE A 64 11.50 -15.40 -32.82
C ILE A 64 11.67 -14.37 -33.95
N LEU A 65 11.73 -13.08 -33.63
CA LEU A 65 11.99 -12.04 -34.62
C LEU A 65 13.37 -12.22 -35.26
N THR A 66 14.42 -12.44 -34.46
CA THR A 66 15.78 -12.65 -35.01
C THR A 66 15.90 -13.91 -35.88
N MET A 67 15.17 -14.99 -35.53
CA MET A 67 15.11 -16.19 -36.35
C MET A 67 14.31 -15.96 -37.63
N SER A 68 13.21 -15.20 -37.58
CA SER A 68 12.45 -14.84 -38.77
C SER A 68 13.25 -14.01 -39.77
N THR A 69 14.06 -13.06 -39.29
CA THR A 69 14.95 -12.27 -40.15
C THR A 69 16.08 -13.12 -40.72
N ALA A 70 16.70 -13.97 -39.90
CA ALA A 70 17.76 -14.88 -40.35
C ALA A 70 17.28 -15.88 -41.42
N VAL A 71 16.01 -16.31 -41.34
CA VAL A 71 15.40 -17.24 -42.32
C VAL A 71 14.97 -16.54 -43.61
N GLN A 72 14.61 -15.25 -43.59
CA GLN A 72 14.22 -14.49 -44.79
C GLN A 72 15.41 -14.03 -45.66
N GLY A 73 16.65 -14.32 -45.26
CA GLY A 73 17.82 -14.19 -46.15
C GLY A 73 18.20 -12.75 -46.51
N ILE A 74 17.98 -11.80 -45.58
CA ILE A 74 18.68 -10.51 -45.53
C ILE A 74 19.60 -10.52 -44.31
#